data_AF-A0A520NTV9-F1
#
_entry.id   AF-A0A520NTV9-F1
#
_cell.length_a   1.000
_cell.length_b   1.000
_cell.length_c   1.000
_cell.angle_alpha   90.00
_cell.angle_beta   90.00
_cell.angle_gamma   90.00
#
_symmetry.space_group_name_H-M   'P 1'
#
loop_
_entity.id
_entity.type
_entity.pdbx_description
1 polymer ?
#
loop_
_entity_poly.entity_id
_entity_poly.type
_entity_poly.pdbx_seq_one_letter_code
_entity_poly.pdbx_strand_id
1 'polypeptide(L)'
;MNLTTKLSALTVAATLCIGMGVSQVMAEDCHRGTLDQAYCDRNMDQVADLPLDPNDWVDPSTLIFTYTPVEDPAVYANIWTPFIEHLESYVDRKVVF
;
A
#
# COMPACT_ATOMS: atom_id res chain seq x y z
N MET A 1 21.15 32.02 -40.34
CA MET A 1 20.82 30.79 -39.60
C MET A 1 19.50 30.26 -40.15
N ASN A 2 19.54 29.12 -40.84
CA ASN A 2 18.49 28.71 -41.76
C ASN A 2 17.26 28.16 -41.03
N LEU A 3 16.07 28.34 -41.63
CA LEU A 3 14.77 27.99 -41.05
C LEU A 3 14.67 26.49 -40.70
N THR A 4 15.36 25.64 -41.46
CA THR A 4 15.49 24.20 -41.21
C THR A 4 16.20 23.90 -39.90
N THR A 5 17.24 24.66 -39.55
CA THR A 5 17.99 24.51 -38.28
C THR A 5 17.14 24.89 -37.07
N LYS A 6 16.20 25.84 -37.22
CA LYS A 6 15.27 26.24 -36.15
C LYS A 6 14.16 25.20 -35.91
N LEU A 7 13.65 24.58 -36.99
CA LEU A 7 12.65 23.51 -36.89
C LEU A 7 13.24 22.25 -36.21
N SER A 8 14.47 21.86 -36.57
CA SER A 8 15.16 20.72 -35.95
C SER A 8 15.46 20.94 -34.46
N ALA A 9 15.81 22.17 -34.06
CA ALA A 9 16.04 22.50 -32.65
C ALA A 9 14.73 22.47 -31.84
N LEU A 10 13.60 22.84 -32.45
CA LEU A 10 12.29 22.84 -31.79
C LEU A 10 11.75 21.41 -31.56
N THR A 11 11.97 20.48 -32.51
CA THR A 11 11.60 19.07 -32.33
C THR A 11 12.44 18.37 -31.26
N VAL A 12 13.76 18.63 -31.21
CA VAL A 12 14.65 18.06 -30.18
C VAL A 12 14.28 18.58 -28.77
N ALA A 13 13.94 19.86 -28.64
CA ALA A 13 13.49 20.43 -27.37
C ALA A 13 12.14 19.86 -26.92
N ALA A 14 11.20 19.63 -27.86
CA ALA A 14 9.89 19.06 -27.55
C ALA A 14 9.96 17.59 -27.11
N THR A 15 10.88 16.78 -27.65
CA THR A 15 11.04 15.38 -27.24
C THR A 15 11.69 15.23 -25.86
N LEU A 16 12.55 16.19 -25.45
CA LEU A 16 13.19 16.17 -24.13
C LEU A 16 12.20 16.47 -22.99
N CYS A 17 11.17 17.29 -23.24
CA CYS A 17 10.17 17.65 -22.22
C CYS A 17 9.12 16.56 -21.96
N ILE A 18 8.96 15.58 -22.86
CA ILE A 18 7.97 14.49 -22.71
C ILE A 18 8.51 13.34 -21.84
N GLY A 19 9.84 13.23 -21.68
CA GLY A 19 10.48 12.16 -20.91
C GLY A 19 10.44 12.32 -19.37
N MET A 20 10.08 13.50 -18.86
CA MET A 20 10.09 13.81 -17.42
C MET A 20 8.76 13.53 -16.70
N GLY A 21 7.72 13.07 -17.40
CA GLY A 21 6.38 12.86 -16.84
C GLY A 21 6.11 11.47 -16.28
N VAL A 22 7.10 10.55 -16.32
CA VAL A 22 6.92 9.21 -15.75
C VAL A 22 7.31 9.26 -14.28
N SER A 23 6.36 9.57 -13.41
CA SER A 23 6.47 9.25 -11.98
C SER A 23 6.59 7.75 -11.86
N GLN A 24 7.82 7.24 -11.83
CA GLN A 24 8.08 5.86 -11.48
C GLN A 24 7.66 5.71 -10.02
N VAL A 25 6.61 4.94 -9.76
CA VAL A 25 6.24 4.51 -8.40
C VAL A 25 7.34 3.55 -7.94
N MET A 26 8.44 4.13 -7.47
CA MET A 26 9.50 3.40 -6.81
C MET A 26 9.05 3.20 -5.37
N ALA A 27 9.13 1.97 -4.88
CA ALA A 27 8.95 1.70 -3.45
C ALA A 27 9.88 2.62 -2.66
N GLU A 28 9.35 3.26 -1.61
CA GLU A 28 10.10 4.20 -0.79
C GLU A 28 11.37 3.52 -0.23
N ASP A 29 12.48 4.26 -0.18
CA ASP A 29 13.71 3.79 0.49
C ASP A 29 13.63 4.15 1.98
N CYS A 30 13.23 3.18 2.80
CA CYS A 30 12.94 3.34 4.22
C CYS A 30 13.49 2.15 5.03
N HIS A 31 13.60 2.30 6.36
CA HIS A 31 13.82 1.14 7.22
C HIS A 31 12.61 0.21 7.17
N ARG A 32 12.84 -1.11 7.20
CA ARG A 32 11.78 -2.13 7.08
C ARG A 32 11.93 -3.31 8.04
N GLY A 33 13.06 -3.46 8.71
CA GLY A 33 13.37 -4.65 9.48
C GLY A 33 13.18 -5.95 8.67
N THR A 34 12.19 -6.74 9.06
CA THR A 34 11.82 -8.02 8.41
C THR A 34 10.53 -7.94 7.60
N LEU A 35 9.95 -6.75 7.43
CA LEU A 35 8.72 -6.57 6.65
C LEU A 35 8.97 -6.79 5.15
N ASP A 36 7.91 -7.08 4.42
CA ASP A 36 7.95 -7.22 2.96
C ASP A 36 8.40 -5.92 2.27
N GLN A 37 8.90 -6.01 1.03
CA GLN A 37 9.37 -4.88 0.24
C GLN A 37 8.30 -3.80 0.03
N ALA A 38 7.02 -4.12 0.15
CA ALA A 38 5.93 -3.14 0.05
C ALA A 38 5.80 -2.20 1.27
N TYR A 39 6.35 -2.55 2.44
CA TYR A 39 6.07 -1.84 3.70
C TYR A 39 7.28 -1.10 4.25
N CYS A 40 7.03 -0.06 5.05
CA CYS A 40 8.05 0.66 5.81
C CYS A 40 7.80 0.48 7.30
N ASP A 41 8.88 0.49 8.08
CA ASP A 41 8.90 0.53 9.54
C ASP A 41 9.85 1.65 9.96
N ARG A 42 9.35 2.88 10.05
CA ARG A 42 10.16 4.08 10.34
C ARG A 42 10.35 4.28 11.84
N ASN A 43 9.48 3.71 12.67
CA ASN A 43 9.54 3.83 14.13
C ASN A 43 10.26 2.63 14.81
N MET A 44 10.66 1.63 14.02
CA MET A 44 11.39 0.42 14.45
C MET A 44 10.60 -0.46 15.43
N ASP A 45 9.28 -0.50 15.32
CA ASP A 45 8.40 -1.33 16.15
C ASP A 45 7.97 -2.66 15.49
N GLN A 46 8.48 -2.92 14.28
CA GLN A 46 8.17 -4.10 13.47
C GLN A 46 6.71 -4.19 13.00
N VAL A 47 6.01 -3.06 12.95
CA VAL A 47 4.68 -2.89 12.36
C VAL A 47 4.79 -2.06 11.09
N ALA A 48 3.99 -2.40 10.08
CA ALA A 48 3.94 -1.61 8.86
C ALA A 48 3.33 -0.24 9.15
N ASP A 49 4.08 0.82 8.86
CA ASP A 49 3.61 2.19 8.93
C ASP A 49 2.56 2.50 7.86
N LEU A 50 1.72 3.49 8.16
CA LEU A 50 0.83 4.09 7.17
C LEU A 50 1.61 4.76 6.01
N PRO A 51 1.03 4.82 4.80
CA PRO A 51 1.54 5.67 3.73
C PRO A 51 1.69 7.13 4.16
N LEU A 52 2.68 7.84 3.59
CA LEU A 52 2.93 9.24 3.93
C LEU A 52 1.86 10.19 3.36
N ASP A 53 1.22 9.81 2.25
CA ASP A 53 0.06 10.52 1.71
C ASP A 53 -1.22 9.96 2.34
N PRO A 54 -2.00 10.76 3.11
CA PRO A 54 -3.27 10.33 3.67
C PRO A 54 -4.31 9.91 2.62
N ASN A 55 -4.17 10.33 1.36
CA ASN A 55 -5.07 9.90 0.28
C ASN A 55 -4.87 8.43 -0.10
N ASP A 56 -3.73 7.83 0.25
CA ASP A 56 -3.44 6.42 0.03
C ASP A 56 -3.94 5.53 1.20
N TRP A 57 -4.55 6.13 2.23
CA TRP A 57 -5.04 5.37 3.38
C TRP A 57 -6.33 4.63 3.05
N VAL A 58 -6.35 3.34 3.40
CA VAL A 58 -7.54 2.50 3.29
C VAL A 58 -8.13 2.30 4.69
N ASP A 59 -9.32 2.83 4.94
CA ASP A 59 -10.06 2.70 6.20
C ASP A 59 -11.36 1.89 5.99
N PRO A 60 -11.29 0.55 6.04
CA PRO A 60 -12.46 -0.29 5.84
C PRO A 60 -13.37 -0.27 7.09
N SER A 61 -14.69 -0.27 6.87
CA SER A 61 -15.68 -0.36 7.95
C SER A 61 -15.78 -1.76 8.59
N THR A 62 -15.20 -2.77 7.92
CA THR A 62 -15.22 -4.18 8.34
C THR A 62 -13.79 -4.71 8.35
N LEU A 63 -13.38 -5.30 9.46
CA LEU A 63 -12.12 -6.03 9.61
C LEU A 63 -12.36 -7.52 9.34
N ILE A 64 -11.48 -8.14 8.58
CA ILE A 64 -11.52 -9.59 8.32
C ILE A 64 -10.43 -10.23 9.18
N PHE A 65 -10.84 -11.06 10.14
CA PHE A 65 -9.91 -11.87 10.91
C PHE A 65 -9.67 -13.18 10.17
N THR A 66 -8.44 -13.39 9.71
CA THR A 66 -8.06 -14.60 8.98
C THR A 66 -7.19 -15.50 9.85
N TYR A 67 -7.48 -16.79 9.83
CA TYR A 67 -6.65 -17.84 10.40
C TYR A 67 -6.25 -18.78 9.26
N THR A 68 -5.03 -19.32 9.30
CA THR A 68 -4.60 -20.37 8.37
C THR A 68 -4.85 -21.73 9.02
N PRO A 69 -5.99 -22.37 8.76
CA PRO A 69 -6.29 -23.66 9.35
C PRO A 69 -5.48 -24.78 8.71
N VAL A 70 -5.31 -25.87 9.46
CA VAL A 70 -4.82 -27.14 8.93
C VAL A 70 -5.93 -27.86 8.14
N GLU A 71 -7.18 -27.72 8.58
CA GLU A 71 -8.39 -28.30 7.97
C GLU A 71 -9.26 -27.23 7.27
N ASP A 72 -10.50 -27.55 6.88
CA ASP A 72 -11.44 -26.58 6.31
C ASP A 72 -11.74 -25.41 7.29
N PRO A 73 -11.55 -24.14 6.88
CA PRO A 73 -11.83 -22.97 7.72
C PRO A 73 -13.23 -22.93 8.32
N ALA A 74 -14.24 -23.42 7.59
CA ALA A 74 -15.63 -23.37 8.04
C ALA A 74 -15.85 -24.16 9.34
N VAL A 75 -15.03 -25.17 9.60
CA VAL A 75 -15.07 -25.97 10.83
C VAL A 75 -14.64 -25.14 12.05
N TYR A 76 -13.76 -24.15 11.85
CA TYR A 76 -13.22 -23.32 12.92
C TYR A 76 -14.01 -22.03 13.17
N ALA A 77 -14.94 -21.65 12.31
CA ALA A 77 -15.68 -20.39 12.42
C ALA A 77 -16.34 -20.21 13.80
N ASN A 78 -17.00 -21.26 14.29
CA ASN A 78 -17.66 -21.22 15.59
C ASN A 78 -16.67 -21.07 16.76
N ILE A 79 -15.46 -21.63 16.64
CA ILE A 79 -14.42 -21.59 17.68
C ILE A 79 -13.89 -20.16 17.86
N TRP A 80 -13.83 -19.38 16.79
CA TRP A 80 -13.35 -18.00 16.82
C TRP A 80 -14.40 -16.98 17.29
N THR A 81 -15.68 -17.35 17.36
CA THR A 81 -16.78 -16.42 17.74
C THR A 81 -16.48 -15.60 19.01
N PRO A 82 -16.03 -16.20 20.14
CA PRO A 82 -15.75 -15.41 21.34
C PRO A 82 -14.61 -14.40 21.14
N PHE A 83 -13.64 -14.71 20.28
CA PHE A 83 -12.55 -13.80 19.95
C PHE A 83 -13.02 -12.66 19.04
N ILE A 84 -13.88 -12.96 18.06
CA ILE A 84 -14.48 -11.96 17.19
C ILE A 84 -15.30 -10.97 18.01
N GLU A 85 -16.18 -11.45 18.89
CA GLU A 85 -16.99 -10.61 19.78
C GLU A 85 -16.12 -9.77 20.72
N HIS A 86 -15.04 -10.36 21.26
CA HIS A 86 -14.07 -9.62 22.06
C HIS A 86 -13.44 -8.50 21.25
N LEU A 87 -12.91 -8.78 20.05
CA LEU A 87 -12.27 -7.77 19.20
C LEU A 87 -13.25 -6.64 18.84
N GLU A 88 -14.47 -6.96 18.41
CA GLU A 88 -15.55 -5.99 18.13
C GLU A 88 -15.85 -5.08 19.33
N SER A 89 -15.67 -5.54 20.57
CA SER A 89 -15.89 -4.70 21.75
C SER A 89 -14.82 -3.62 21.97
N TYR A 90 -13.65 -3.75 21.33
CA TYR A 90 -12.53 -2.80 21.43
C TYR A 90 -12.28 -2.00 20.15
N VAL A 91 -12.89 -2.39 19.03
CA VAL A 91 -12.77 -1.67 17.76
C VAL A 91 -14.11 -1.05 17.38
N ASP A 92 -14.11 0.17 16.87
CA ASP A 92 -15.32 0.82 16.32
C ASP A 92 -15.62 0.33 14.90
N ARG A 93 -15.55 -0.99 14.68
CA ARG A 93 -15.64 -1.64 13.36
C ARG A 93 -16.29 -3.01 13.50
N LYS A 94 -16.98 -3.45 12.45
CA LYS A 94 -17.45 -4.83 12.36
C LYS A 94 -16.26 -5.76 12.17
N VAL A 95 -16.25 -6.92 12.80
CA VAL A 95 -15.25 -7.96 12.57
C VAL A 95 -15.93 -9.22 12.04
N VAL A 96 -15.37 -9.83 11.01
CA VAL A 96 -15.85 -11.10 10.45
C VAL A 96 -14.72 -12.11 10.37
N PHE A 97 -15.10 -13.38 10.50
CA PHE A 97 -14.25 -14.53 10.21
C PHE A 97 -14.68 -15.16 8.88
#